data_AF-K1MR85-F1
#
_entry.id   AF-K1MR85-F1
#
_cell.length_a   1.000
_cell.length_b   1.000
_cell.length_c   1.000
_cell.angle_alpha   90.00
_cell.angle_beta   90.00
_cell.angle_gamma   90.00
#
_symmetry.space_group_name_H-M   'P 1'
#
loop_
_entity.id
_entity.type
_entity.pdbx_description
1 polymer ?
#
loop_
_entity_poly.entity_id
_entity_poly.type
_entity_poly.pdbx_seq_one_letter_code
_entity_poly.pdbx_strand_id
1 'polypeptide(L)' 'RKNMTGAKKHNDHQLMAIRRTIESDFSLLTYYNAENNRARSLIGFQSRLEIAILAYNLAYCLERFN' A
#
# COMPACT_ATOMS: atom_id res chain seq x y z
N ARG A 1 -15.20 -18.82 1.69
CA ARG A 1 -14.54 -19.49 0.54
C ARG A 1 -14.09 -20.89 0.95
N LYS A 2 -14.97 -21.91 0.95
CA LYS A 2 -14.63 -23.30 1.35
C LYS A 2 -14.51 -24.28 0.17
N ASN A 3 -14.98 -23.89 -1.03
CA ASN A 3 -15.13 -24.79 -2.18
C ASN A 3 -14.13 -24.53 -3.32
N MET A 4 -13.06 -23.77 -3.08
CA MET A 4 -12.00 -23.57 -4.08
C MET A 4 -10.90 -24.62 -3.91
N THR A 5 -10.52 -25.27 -5.01
CA THR A 5 -9.36 -26.16 -5.07
C THR A 5 -8.11 -25.40 -4.61
N GLY A 6 -7.37 -25.94 -3.64
CA GLY A 6 -6.20 -25.28 -3.06
C GLY A 6 -6.49 -24.29 -1.92
N ALA A 7 -7.76 -24.09 -1.51
CA ALA A 7 -8.12 -23.14 -0.45
C ALA A 7 -7.36 -23.36 0.87
N LYS A 8 -7.00 -24.60 1.21
CA LYS A 8 -6.19 -24.91 2.40
C LYS A 8 -4.76 -24.34 2.33
N LYS A 9 -4.14 -24.27 1.14
CA LYS A 9 -2.81 -23.67 0.95
C LYS A 9 -2.86 -22.13 1.04
N HIS A 10 -3.99 -21.55 0.61
CA HIS A 10 -4.21 -20.10 0.72
C HIS A 10 -4.69 -19.66 2.11
N ASN A 11 -5.34 -20.55 2.88
CA ASN A 11 -5.80 -20.29 4.25
C ASN A 11 -4.72 -20.45 5.33
N ASP A 12 -3.45 -20.54 4.94
CA ASP A 12 -2.38 -20.42 5.91
C ASP A 12 -2.45 -19.03 6.58
N HIS A 13 -2.47 -19.01 7.91
CA HIS A 13 -2.69 -17.77 8.67
C HIS A 13 -1.56 -16.76 8.45
N GLN A 14 -0.32 -17.22 8.30
CA GLN A 14 0.82 -16.35 8.02
C GLN A 14 0.73 -15.77 6.61
N LEU A 15 0.40 -16.59 5.62
CA LEU A 15 0.18 -16.14 4.25
C LEU A 15 -0.95 -15.10 4.16
N MET A 16 -2.02 -15.29 4.92
CA MET A 16 -3.13 -14.35 5.00
C MET A 16 -2.78 -13.03 5.72
N ALA A 17 -1.85 -13.06 6.67
CA ALA A 17 -1.33 -11.84 7.30
C ALA A 17 -0.48 -11.04 6.29
N ILE A 18 0.46 -11.71 5.61
CA ILE A 18 1.30 -11.10 4.57
C ILE A 18 0.45 -10.49 3.46
N ARG A 19 -0.55 -11.24 2.97
CA ARG A 19 -1.48 -10.75 1.96
C ARG A 19 -2.22 -9.49 2.40
N ARG A 20 -2.73 -9.46 3.63
CA ARG A 20 -3.43 -8.29 4.17
C ARG A 20 -2.52 -7.08 4.26
N THR A 21 -1.27 -7.26 4.68
CA THR A 21 -0.26 -6.18 4.68
C THR A 21 -0.05 -5.64 3.26
N ILE A 22 0.21 -6.52 2.29
CA ILE A 22 0.39 -6.13 0.89
C ILE A 22 -0.83 -5.36 0.36
N GLU A 23 -2.04 -5.90 0.54
CA GLU A 23 -3.28 -5.26 0.08
C GLU A 23 -3.50 -3.89 0.75
N SER A 24 -3.18 -3.76 2.03
CA SER A 24 -3.25 -2.49 2.76
C SER A 24 -2.25 -1.47 2.21
N ASP A 25 -1.00 -1.88 1.98
CA ASP A 25 0.04 -1.00 1.45
C ASP A 25 -0.30 -0.50 0.03
N PHE A 26 -0.80 -1.39 -0.85
CA PHE A 26 -1.26 -0.98 -2.17
C PHE A 26 -2.45 -0.02 -2.10
N SER A 27 -3.38 -0.23 -1.17
CA SER A 27 -4.51 0.68 -0.97
C SER A 27 -4.05 2.08 -0.57
N LEU A 28 -3.00 2.19 0.25
CA LEU A 28 -2.39 3.48 0.60
C LEU A 28 -1.74 4.15 -0.61
N LEU A 29 -1.03 3.38 -1.45
CA LEU A 29 -0.44 3.91 -2.68
C LEU A 29 -1.50 4.45 -3.65
N THR A 30 -2.63 3.77 -3.79
CA THR A 30 -3.78 4.26 -4.55
C THR A 30 -4.38 5.52 -3.94
N TYR A 31 -4.60 5.54 -2.63
CA TYR A 31 -5.17 6.69 -1.91
C TYR A 31 -4.33 7.97 -2.10
N TYR A 32 -3.00 7.85 -2.03
CA TYR A 32 -2.08 8.96 -2.28
C TYR A 32 -1.72 9.16 -3.76
N ASN A 33 -2.44 8.49 -4.68
CA ASN A 33 -2.27 8.60 -6.13
C ASN A 33 -0.82 8.33 -6.61
N ALA A 34 -0.07 7.52 -5.84
CA ALA A 34 1.32 7.17 -6.12
C ALA A 34 1.43 6.27 -7.37
N GLU A 35 0.41 5.45 -7.64
CA GLU A 35 0.32 4.60 -8.82
C GLU A 35 0.23 5.40 -10.14
N ASN A 36 -0.29 6.63 -10.12
CA ASN A 36 -0.38 7.50 -11.29
C ASN A 36 0.83 8.43 -11.42
N ASN A 37 2.02 7.92 -11.09
CA ASN A 37 3.27 8.62 -11.25
C ASN A 37 3.70 8.68 -12.73
N ARG A 38 3.30 9.75 -13.42
CA ARG A 38 3.59 9.99 -14.84
C ARG A 38 4.81 10.89 -15.07
N ALA A 39 5.77 10.88 -14.14
CA ALA A 39 6.99 11.66 -14.30
C ALA A 39 7.82 11.15 -15.48
N ARG A 40 8.45 12.08 -16.21
CA ARG A 40 9.26 11.78 -17.40
C ARG A 40 10.77 11.73 -17.11
N SER A 41 11.15 11.81 -15.83
CA SER A 41 12.53 11.70 -15.37
C SER A 41 12.59 10.90 -14.08
N LEU A 42 13.74 10.28 -13.81
CA LEU A 42 13.97 9.53 -12.57
C LEU A 42 13.78 10.43 -11.34
N ILE A 43 14.31 11.65 -11.39
CA ILE A 43 14.17 12.64 -10.30
C ILE A 43 12.70 12.96 -10.08
N GLY A 44 11.93 13.26 -11.14
CA GLY A 44 10.51 13.56 -11.00
C GLY A 44 9.70 12.37 -10.48
N PHE A 45 10.09 11.15 -10.86
CA PHE A 45 9.46 9.93 -10.36
C PHE A 45 9.71 9.80 -8.86
N GLN A 46 10.96 9.95 -8.42
CA GLN A 46 11.33 9.92 -7.01
C GLN A 46 10.60 11.00 -6.21
N SER A 47 10.62 12.25 -6.65
CA SER A 47 9.94 13.35 -5.94
C SER A 47 8.44 13.10 -5.78
N ARG A 48 7.78 12.54 -6.79
CA ARG A 48 6.34 12.21 -6.69
C ARG A 48 6.05 11.08 -5.72
N LEU A 49 6.94 10.10 -5.58
CA LEU A 49 6.85 9.08 -4.54
C LEU A 49 7.09 9.68 -3.14
N GLU A 50 8.12 10.50 -2.99
CA GLU A 50 8.45 11.16 -1.73
C GLU A 50 7.30 12.04 -1.22
N ILE A 51 6.61 12.76 -2.11
CA ILE A 51 5.42 13.54 -1.77
C ILE A 51 4.28 12.66 -1.25
N ALA A 52 4.01 11.51 -1.89
CA ALA A 52 2.97 10.59 -1.44
C ALA A 52 3.28 10.02 -0.05
N ILE A 53 4.54 9.63 0.19
CA ILE A 53 5.01 9.14 1.49
C ILE A 53 4.93 10.24 2.56
N LEU A 54 5.33 11.47 2.22
CA LEU A 54 5.25 12.61 3.14
C LEU A 54 3.79 12.91 3.52
N ALA A 55 2.87 12.90 2.57
CA ALA A 55 1.44 13.11 2.83
C ALA A 55 0.88 12.05 3.79
N TYR A 56 1.26 10.78 3.60
CA TYR A 56 0.92 9.70 4.53
C TYR A 56 1.45 9.96 5.95
N ASN A 57 2.73 10.30 6.09
CA ASN A 57 3.33 10.53 7.40
C ASN A 57 2.71 11.73 8.11
N LEU A 58 2.37 12.80 7.38
CA LEU A 58 1.70 13.96 7.95
C LEU A 58 0.28 13.62 8.45
N ALA A 59 -0.50 12.88 7.66
CA ALA A 59 -1.82 12.41 8.08
C ALA A 59 -1.73 11.54 9.35
N TYR A 60 -0.79 10.59 9.38
CA TYR A 60 -0.53 9.76 10.55
C TYR A 60 -0.17 10.59 11.78
N CYS A 61 0.72 11.58 11.66
CA CYS A 61 1.07 12.45 12.76
C CYS A 61 -0.14 13.24 13.28
N LEU A 62 -1.00 13.75 12.40
CA LEU A 62 -2.21 14.47 12.79
C LEU A 62 -3.21 13.56 13.51
N GLU A 63 -3.37 12.32 13.08
CA GLU A 63 -4.28 11.36 13.74
C GLU A 63 -3.73 10.87 15.09
N ARG A 64 -2.40 10.77 15.21
CA ARG A 64 -1.74 10.21 16.39
C ARG A 64 -1.48 11.22 17.50
N PHE A 65 -1.28 12.49 17.15
CA PHE A 65 -0.84 13.54 18.08
C PHE A 65 -1.86 14.68 18.25
N ASN A 66 -3.02 14.62 17.61
CA ASN A 66 -4.22 15.37 18.04
C ASN A 66 -4.99 14.57 19.10
#